data_AF-D5STU0-F1
#
_entry.id   AF-D5STU0-F1
#
_cell.length_a   1.000
_cell.length_b   1.000
_cell.length_c   1.000
_cell.angle_alpha   90.00
_cell.angle_beta   90.00
_cell.angle_gamma   90.00
#
_symmetry.space_group_name_H-M   'P 1'
#
loop_
_entity.id
_entity.type
_entity.pdbx_description
1 polymer ?
#
loop_
_entity_poly.entity_id
_entity_poly.type
_entity_poly.pdbx_seq_one_letter_code
_entity_poly.pdbx_strand_id
1 'polypeptide(L)' 'MKQILLIRPQGVIVTLYSESLDWQALGQVSIERASDVEPDVNGAWWAHLRDGPSLGPYPHRSQALTAEIDWLQQHRLQAD' A
#
# COMPACT_ATOMS: atom_id res chain seq x y z
N MET A 1 -11.94 2.19 3.60
CA MET A 1 -11.23 1.02 3.01
C MET A 1 -11.19 -0.08 4.06
N LYS A 2 -11.21 -1.35 3.67
CA LYS A 2 -11.05 -2.46 4.62
C LYS A 2 -9.60 -2.52 5.10
N GLN A 3 -9.38 -2.51 6.42
CA GLN A 3 -8.05 -2.72 7.00
C GLN A 3 -7.71 -4.22 6.97
N ILE A 4 -6.53 -4.56 6.48
CA ILE A 4 -6.00 -5.93 6.46
C ILE A 4 -4.75 -5.99 7.32
N LEU A 5 -4.72 -6.85 8.34
CA LEU A 5 -3.56 -7.07 9.21
C LEU A 5 -2.97 -8.44 8.92
N LEU A 6 -1.73 -8.49 8.43
CA LEU A 6 -0.96 -9.73 8.35
C LEU A 6 -0.17 -9.89 9.65
N ILE A 7 -0.48 -10.93 10.42
CA ILE A 7 0.19 -11.23 11.69
C ILE A 7 1.19 -12.36 11.45
N ARG A 8 2.48 -12.07 11.59
CA ARG A 8 3.55 -13.07 11.47
C ARG A 8 3.69 -13.89 12.76
N PRO A 9 4.23 -15.13 12.70
CA PRO A 9 4.39 -15.99 13.88
C PRO A 9 5.19 -15.36 15.03
N GLN A 10 6.08 -14.42 14.74
CA GLN A 10 6.89 -13.70 15.72
C GLN A 10 6.13 -12.55 16.41
N GLY A 11 4.83 -12.36 16.10
CA GLY A 11 4.02 -11.26 16.64
C GLY A 11 4.20 -9.94 15.91
N VAL A 12 4.81 -9.94 14.71
CA VAL A 12 4.97 -8.74 13.88
C VAL A 12 3.73 -8.53 13.01
N ILE A 13 3.14 -7.35 13.07
CA ILE A 13 2.02 -6.94 12.20
C ILE A 13 2.59 -6.20 10.99
N VAL A 14 2.21 -6.64 9.79
CA VAL A 14 2.46 -5.91 8.53
C VAL A 14 1.11 -5.49 7.96
N THR A 15 0.99 -4.23 7.56
CA THR A 15 -0.27 -3.67 7.06
C THR A 15 -0.05 -2.43 6.20
N LEU A 16 -1.07 -2.03 5.46
CA LEU A 16 -1.12 -0.70 4.87
C LEU A 16 -1.55 0.30 5.93
N TYR A 17 -0.74 1.35 6.11
CA TYR A 17 -1.03 2.39 7.09
C TYR A 17 -2.38 3.06 6.79
N SER A 18 -3.18 3.24 7.85
CA SER A 18 -4.40 4.04 7.82
C SER A 18 -4.60 4.71 9.18
N GLU A 19 -5.48 5.71 9.23
CA GLU A 19 -5.76 6.44 10.47
C GLU A 19 -6.93 5.83 11.28
N SER A 20 -7.41 4.63 10.92
CA SER A 20 -8.57 4.02 11.59
C SER A 20 -8.24 3.36 12.93
N LEU A 21 -6.96 3.17 13.24
CA LEU A 21 -6.48 2.48 14.45
C LEU A 21 -5.32 3.26 15.07
N ASP A 22 -5.25 3.23 16.40
CA ASP A 22 -4.05 3.65 17.13
C ASP A 22 -3.00 2.52 17.06
N TRP A 23 -2.05 2.64 16.15
CA TRP A 23 -0.99 1.66 15.96
C TRP A 23 -0.01 1.60 17.13
N GLN A 24 0.16 2.70 17.88
CA GLN A 24 1.08 2.73 19.02
C GLN A 24 0.55 1.89 20.18
N ALA A 25 -0.77 1.75 20.30
CA ALA A 25 -1.40 0.85 21.25
C ALA A 25 -1.12 -0.64 20.97
N LEU A 26 -0.70 -0.99 19.75
CA LEU A 26 -0.40 -2.36 19.34
C LEU A 26 1.10 -2.73 19.46
N GLY A 27 1.98 -1.74 19.62
CA GLY A 27 3.42 -1.95 19.79
C GLY A 27 4.28 -0.88 19.14
N GLN A 28 5.56 -1.21 18.92
CA GLN A 28 6.50 -0.32 18.23
C GLN A 28 6.16 -0.22 16.74
N VAL A 29 6.01 1.02 16.25
CA VAL A 29 5.60 1.29 14.86
C VAL A 29 6.80 1.73 14.02
N SER A 30 6.94 1.12 12.84
CA SER A 30 7.81 1.59 11.76
C SER A 30 6.95 1.84 10.52
N ILE A 31 7.14 2.99 9.86
CA ILE A 31 6.35 3.40 8.69
C ILE A 31 7.30 3.69 7.53
N GLU A 32 7.00 3.12 6.37
CA GLU A 32 7.73 3.34 5.12
C GLU A 32 6.75 3.56 3.96
N ARG A 33 7.25 4.18 2.88
CA ARG A 33 6.47 4.34 1.65
C ARG A 33 6.46 3.03 0.87
N ALA A 34 5.26 2.52 0.58
CA ALA A 34 5.10 1.33 -0.25
C ALA A 34 5.13 1.64 -1.76
N SER A 35 4.77 2.87 -2.15
CA SER A 35 4.76 3.32 -3.54
C SER A 35 4.86 4.84 -3.67
N ASP A 36 5.04 5.32 -4.91
CA ASP A 36 4.78 6.70 -5.30
C ASP A 36 3.66 6.76 -6.36
N VAL A 37 2.63 7.58 -6.12
CA VAL A 37 1.47 7.74 -7.02
C VAL A 37 1.45 9.16 -7.58
N GLU A 38 1.90 9.31 -8.82
CA GLU A 38 2.20 10.61 -9.45
C GLU A 38 1.68 10.67 -10.90
N PRO A 39 1.30 11.85 -11.40
CA PRO A 39 0.98 12.04 -12.82
C PRO A 39 2.25 12.14 -13.67
N ASP A 40 2.19 11.66 -14.90
CA ASP A 40 3.22 11.87 -15.92
C ASP A 40 3.04 13.22 -16.64
N VAL A 41 3.94 13.50 -17.59
CA VAL A 41 3.95 14.73 -18.38
C VAL A 41 2.70 14.94 -19.23
N ASN A 42 1.93 13.87 -19.50
CA ASN A 42 0.68 13.91 -20.26
C ASN A 42 -0.55 13.99 -19.32
N GLY A 43 -0.34 14.04 -18.00
CA GLY A 43 -1.41 14.06 -17.00
C GLY A 43 -2.01 12.70 -16.67
N ALA A 44 -1.41 11.60 -17.14
CA ALA A 44 -1.85 10.25 -16.80
C ALA A 44 -1.16 9.77 -15.51
N TRP A 45 -1.88 9.05 -14.67
CA TRP A 45 -1.45 8.66 -13.33
C TRP A 45 -0.78 7.29 -13.30
N TRP A 46 0.32 7.21 -12.58
CA TRP A 46 1.09 5.98 -12.36
C TRP A 46 1.23 5.70 -10.87
N ALA A 47 1.27 4.42 -10.50
CA ALA A 47 1.66 3.98 -9.17
C ALA A 47 2.95 3.14 -9.28
N HIS A 48 4.06 3.67 -8.77
CA HIS A 48 5.37 3.05 -8.76
C HIS A 48 5.61 2.34 -7.43
N LEU A 49 5.39 1.03 -7.39
CA LEU A 49 5.55 0.23 -6.18
C LEU A 49 7.04 0.01 -5.87
N ARG A 50 7.42 0.14 -4.60
CA ARG A 50 8.74 -0.28 -4.13
C ARG A 50 8.86 -1.79 -4.28
N ASP A 51 9.97 -2.27 -4.84
CA ASP A 51 10.22 -3.71 -5.10
C ASP A 51 9.09 -4.41 -5.87
N GLY A 52 8.35 -3.65 -6.68
CA GLY A 52 7.17 -4.11 -7.39
C GLY A 52 7.06 -3.45 -8.78
N PRO A 53 5.97 -3.72 -9.49
CA PRO A 53 5.74 -3.14 -10.81
C PRO A 53 5.33 -1.67 -10.73
N SER A 54 5.41 -0.99 -11.88
CA SER A 54 4.70 0.27 -12.10
C SER A 54 3.33 -0.04 -12.68
N LEU A 55 2.28 0.47 -12.06
CA LEU A 55 0.89 0.27 -12.48
C LEU A 55 0.39 1.54 -13.16
N GLY A 56 -0.10 1.41 -14.39
CA GLY A 56 -0.61 2.53 -15.18
C GLY A 56 -0.33 2.37 -16.68
N PRO A 57 -0.55 3.45 -17.47
CA PRO A 57 -1.10 4.73 -17.04
C PRO A 57 -2.61 4.64 -16.76
N TYR A 58 -3.10 5.40 -15.78
CA TYR A 58 -4.52 5.56 -15.47
C TYR A 58 -4.99 6.99 -15.74
N PRO A 59 -6.23 7.22 -16.20
CA PRO A 59 -6.71 8.59 -16.45
C PRO A 59 -6.98 9.38 -15.15
N HIS A 60 -7.21 8.72 -14.02
CA HIS A 60 -7.50 9.38 -12.75
C HIS A 60 -6.62 8.87 -11.61
N ARG A 61 -6.24 9.79 -10.70
CA ARG A 61 -5.51 9.47 -9.46
C ARG A 61 -6.18 8.37 -8.64
N SER A 62 -7.50 8.42 -8.53
CA SER A 62 -8.27 7.43 -7.77
C SER A 62 -8.09 6.02 -8.32
N GLN A 63 -7.97 5.84 -9.63
CA GLN A 63 -7.74 4.53 -10.24
C GLN A 63 -6.32 4.02 -9.96
N ALA A 64 -5.32 4.90 -10.03
CA ALA A 64 -3.95 4.55 -9.68
C ALA A 64 -3.84 4.13 -8.20
N LEU A 65 -4.51 4.85 -7.29
CA LEU A 65 -4.58 4.48 -5.86
C LEU A 65 -5.30 3.15 -5.64
N THR A 66 -6.44 2.91 -6.30
CA THR A 66 -7.13 1.62 -6.19
C THR A 66 -6.23 0.47 -6.65
N ALA A 67 -5.56 0.63 -7.80
CA ALA A 67 -4.64 -0.39 -8.33
C ALA A 67 -3.43 -0.62 -7.41
N GLU A 68 -2.85 0.46 -6.87
CA GLU A 68 -1.78 0.40 -5.87
C GLU A 68 -2.21 -0.45 -4.66
N ILE A 69 -3.34 -0.10 -4.05
CA ILE A 69 -3.83 -0.80 -2.86
C ILE A 69 -4.13 -2.26 -3.17
N ASP A 70 -4.84 -2.54 -4.27
CA ASP A 70 -5.21 -3.90 -4.65
C ASP A 70 -3.95 -4.77 -4.82
N TRP A 71 -2.93 -4.24 -5.50
CA TRP A 71 -1.67 -4.95 -5.68
C TRP A 71 -0.95 -5.20 -4.35
N LEU A 72 -0.85 -4.18 -3.49
CA LEU A 72 -0.19 -4.30 -2.19
C LEU A 72 -0.89 -5.32 -1.29
N GLN A 73 -2.21 -5.33 -1.28
CA GLN A 73 -2.99 -6.34 -0.54
C GLN A 73 -2.77 -7.74 -1.08
N GLN A 74 -2.68 -7.88 -2.41
CA GLN A 74 -2.48 -9.17 -3.08
C GLN A 74 -1.04 -9.68 -3.04
N HIS A 75 -0.03 -8.85 -2.86
CA HIS A 75 1.37 -9.30 -3.00
C HIS A 75 2.23 -9.05 -1.77
N ARG A 76 1.96 -7.98 -1.00
CA ARG A 76 2.73 -7.68 0.22
C ARG A 76 2.07 -8.14 1.52
N LEU A 77 0.75 -8.32 1.51
CA LEU A 77 -0.03 -8.71 2.69
C LEU A 77 -0.58 -10.15 2.61
N GLN A 78 0.11 -11.02 1.90
CA GLN A 78 -0.19 -12.46 1.89
C GLN A 78 0.68 -13.19 2.91
N ALA A 79 0.13 -14.26 3.48
CA ALA A 79 0.91 -15.22 4.25
C ALA A 79 1.76 -16.05 3.28
N ASP A 80 3.01 -16.34 3.68
CA ASP A 80 3.89 -17.28 2.97
C ASP A 80 3.30 -18.71 2.91
#